data_AF-A0A9P6U0V0-F1
#
_entry.id   AF-A0A9P6U0V0-F1
#
_cell.length_a   1.000
_cell.length_b   1.000
_cell.length_c   1.000
_cell.angle_alpha   90.00
_cell.angle_beta   90.00
_cell.angle_gamma   90.00
#
_symmetry.space_group_name_H-M   'P 1'
#
loop_
_entity.id
_entity.type
_entity.pdbx_description
1 polymer ?
#
loop_
_entity_poly.entity_id
_entity_poly.type
_entity_poly.pdbx_seq_one_letter_code
_entity_poly.pdbx_strand_id
1 'polypeptide(L)'
;MTLKGLGTSTFKFESQDAFTRNAESGIYTPAATIIFENLSQLALTTDKLSHKLIDRAGVEIGITTKETLKLVLGNNSLATVITLPNESAYWKLITTGDTYTISGYDGMNTNAILNMGMTAYRTQIYILKE
;
A
#
# COMPACT_ATOMS: atom_id res chain seq x y z
N MET A 1 4.86 -13.66 -19.05
CA MET A 1 4.99 -14.62 -17.92
C MET A 1 4.15 -14.09 -16.79
N THR A 2 2.94 -14.63 -16.61
CA THR A 2 2.05 -14.28 -15.50
C THR A 2 2.43 -15.19 -14.34
N LEU A 3 2.75 -14.63 -13.16
CA LEU A 3 2.83 -15.42 -11.93
C LEU A 3 1.43 -15.95 -11.60
N LYS A 4 1.03 -17.05 -12.26
CA LYS A 4 -0.16 -17.83 -11.93
C LYS A 4 0.15 -18.63 -10.67
N GLY A 5 -0.48 -18.29 -9.54
CA GLY A 5 -0.36 -19.08 -8.33
C GLY A 5 -0.74 -18.37 -7.03
N LEU A 6 -0.81 -17.04 -7.02
CA LEU A 6 -1.34 -16.33 -5.86
C LEU A 6 -2.87 -16.30 -6.01
N GLY A 7 -3.59 -16.88 -5.04
CA GLY A 7 -4.99 -16.47 -4.81
C GLY A 7 -5.05 -14.96 -4.56
N THR A 8 -6.22 -14.41 -4.26
CA THR A 8 -6.30 -13.00 -3.84
C THR A 8 -5.53 -12.82 -2.54
N SER A 9 -4.25 -12.40 -2.60
CA SER A 9 -3.52 -11.96 -1.41
C SER A 9 -4.32 -10.83 -0.77
N THR A 10 -4.51 -10.92 0.54
CA THR A 10 -5.26 -9.91 1.28
C THR A 10 -4.28 -8.93 1.93
N PHE A 11 -4.52 -7.65 1.70
CA PHE A 11 -3.97 -6.59 2.54
C PHE A 11 -5.02 -6.24 3.59
N LYS A 12 -4.61 -6.13 4.85
CA LYS A 12 -5.46 -5.66 5.93
C LYS A 12 -4.76 -4.51 6.63
N PHE A 13 -5.46 -3.41 6.83
CA PHE A 13 -5.00 -2.38 7.73
C PHE A 13 -5.03 -2.91 9.18
N GLU A 14 -3.96 -2.69 9.93
CA GLU A 14 -3.83 -3.12 11.32
C GLU A 14 -3.89 -1.92 12.27
N SER A 15 -3.01 -0.94 12.09
CA SER A 15 -2.95 0.25 12.94
C SER A 15 -2.43 1.47 12.18
N GLN A 16 -2.76 2.65 12.71
CA GLN A 16 -2.06 3.89 12.41
C GLN A 16 -1.04 4.13 13.52
N ASP A 17 0.21 4.33 13.14
CA ASP A 17 1.33 4.42 14.07
C ASP A 17 1.74 5.88 14.30
N ALA A 18 1.66 6.70 13.26
CA ALA A 18 1.95 8.13 13.32
C ALA A 18 1.21 8.90 12.21
N PHE A 19 1.17 10.22 12.36
CA PHE A 19 0.64 11.12 11.35
C PHE A 19 1.45 12.41 11.29
N THR A 20 1.62 12.93 10.09
CA THR A 20 2.28 14.22 9.88
C THR A 20 1.62 14.94 8.72
N ARG A 21 1.35 16.24 8.91
CA ARG A 21 0.90 17.16 7.87
C ARG A 21 1.96 18.22 7.65
N ASN A 22 2.46 18.34 6.44
CA ASN A 22 3.34 19.44 6.08
C ASN A 22 2.49 20.70 5.80
N ALA A 23 2.69 21.74 6.61
CA ALA A 23 1.91 22.97 6.52
C ALA A 23 2.16 23.78 5.24
N GLU A 24 3.35 23.67 4.65
CA GLU A 24 3.74 24.42 3.45
C GLU A 24 3.22 23.74 2.17
N SER A 25 3.39 22.42 2.07
CA SER A 25 2.99 21.66 0.89
C SER A 25 1.55 21.12 0.95
N GLY A 26 0.93 21.11 2.13
CA GLY A 26 -0.39 20.50 2.34
C GLY A 26 -0.38 18.98 2.19
N ILE A 27 0.79 18.34 2.19
CA ILE A 27 0.96 16.89 2.09
C ILE A 27 0.66 16.23 3.44
N TYR A 28 -0.05 15.11 3.39
CA TYR A 28 -0.37 14.28 4.56
C TYR A 28 0.40 12.97 4.46
N THR A 29 1.01 12.56 5.57
CA THR A 29 1.89 11.38 5.65
C THR A 29 1.57 10.50 6.87
N PRO A 30 0.42 9.79 6.89
CA PRO A 30 0.19 8.78 7.90
C PRO A 30 1.15 7.59 7.74
N ALA A 31 1.77 7.20 8.84
CA ALA A 31 2.45 5.92 8.98
C ALA A 31 1.44 4.89 9.50
N ALA A 32 1.41 3.74 8.85
CA ALA A 32 0.48 2.68 9.18
C ALA A 32 1.16 1.32 9.12
N THR A 33 0.61 0.39 9.89
CA THR A 33 0.94 -1.02 9.78
C THR A 33 -0.17 -1.73 9.00
N ILE A 34 0.25 -2.49 8.00
CA ILE A 34 -0.62 -3.33 7.17
C ILE A 34 -0.17 -4.79 7.27
N ILE A 35 -1.12 -5.72 7.34
CA ILE A 35 -0.84 -7.14 7.23
C ILE A 35 -0.95 -7.54 5.77
N PHE A 36 0.10 -8.16 5.25
CA PHE A 36 0.12 -8.79 3.93
C PHE A 36 0.28 -10.30 4.05
N GLU A 37 -0.61 -11.05 3.40
CA GLU A 37 -0.51 -12.49 3.31
C GLU A 37 0.29 -12.92 2.06
N ASN A 38 1.48 -13.47 2.29
CA ASN A 38 2.28 -14.11 1.26
C ASN A 38 1.78 -15.54 1.03
N LEU A 39 0.96 -15.70 -0.01
CA LEU A 39 0.43 -16.99 -0.45
C LEU A 39 1.41 -17.78 -1.33
N SER A 40 2.61 -17.25 -1.60
CA SER A 40 3.62 -18.00 -2.35
C SER A 40 4.27 -19.06 -1.47
N GLN A 41 4.86 -20.07 -2.11
CA GLN A 41 5.67 -21.08 -1.41
C GLN A 41 7.10 -20.60 -1.12
N LEU A 42 7.41 -19.33 -1.40
CA LEU A 42 8.75 -18.76 -1.30
C LEU A 42 8.77 -17.54 -0.37
N ALA A 43 9.85 -17.40 0.38
CA ALA A 43 10.14 -16.13 1.02
C ALA A 43 10.60 -15.13 -0.04
N LEU A 44 10.07 -13.91 -0.01
CA LEU A 44 10.45 -12.83 -0.92
C LEU A 44 11.17 -11.75 -0.12
N THR A 45 12.26 -11.25 -0.65
CA THR A 45 12.91 -10.03 -0.14
C THR A 45 13.06 -9.08 -1.29
N THR A 46 12.54 -7.87 -1.12
CA THR A 46 12.71 -6.79 -2.07
C THR A 46 13.07 -5.51 -1.32
N ASP A 47 13.87 -4.71 -2.00
CA ASP A 47 14.21 -3.33 -1.69
C ASP A 47 12.95 -2.44 -1.71
N LYS A 48 13.16 -1.13 -1.78
CA LYS A 48 12.10 -0.14 -1.67
C LYS A 48 10.96 -0.45 -2.66
N LEU A 49 9.76 -0.52 -2.13
CA LEU A 49 8.55 -0.83 -2.87
C LEU A 49 7.53 0.29 -2.67
N SER A 50 7.03 0.83 -3.77
CA SER A 50 6.03 1.88 -3.77
C SER A 50 4.79 1.44 -4.53
N HIS A 51 3.59 1.74 -4.05
CA HIS A 51 2.35 1.41 -4.75
C HIS A 51 1.45 2.62 -4.85
N LYS A 52 0.63 2.64 -5.89
CA LYS A 52 -0.45 3.62 -5.99
C LYS A 52 -1.61 3.17 -5.13
N LEU A 53 -2.24 4.14 -4.49
CA LEU A 53 -3.51 3.99 -3.82
C LEU A 53 -4.61 4.57 -4.71
N ILE A 54 -5.50 3.71 -5.17
CA ILE A 54 -6.54 4.04 -6.14
C ILE A 54 -7.91 3.88 -5.47
N ASP A 55 -8.78 4.89 -5.59
CA ASP A 55 -10.14 4.85 -5.07
C ASP A 55 -11.10 4.00 -5.92
N ARG A 56 -12.34 3.83 -5.47
CA ARG A 56 -13.37 3.04 -6.17
C ARG A 56 -13.67 3.58 -7.59
N ALA A 57 -13.46 4.87 -7.82
CA ALA A 57 -13.65 5.50 -9.12
C ALA A 57 -12.44 5.34 -10.07
N GLY A 58 -11.37 4.67 -9.61
CA GLY A 58 -10.15 4.50 -10.39
C GLY A 58 -9.19 5.68 -10.31
N VAL A 59 -9.40 6.61 -9.37
CA VAL A 59 -8.56 7.80 -9.21
C VAL A 59 -7.43 7.51 -8.24
N GLU A 60 -6.19 7.86 -8.62
CA GLU A 60 -5.04 7.84 -7.72
C GLU A 60 -5.19 8.93 -6.65
N ILE A 61 -5.15 8.52 -5.38
CA ILE A 61 -5.27 9.42 -4.23
C ILE A 61 -4.00 9.45 -3.37
N GLY A 62 -3.02 8.61 -3.65
CA GLY A 62 -1.77 8.61 -2.90
C GLY A 62 -0.81 7.50 -3.28
N ILE A 63 0.32 7.46 -2.57
CA ILE A 63 1.38 6.47 -2.76
C ILE A 63 1.71 5.82 -1.41
N THR A 64 1.65 4.50 -1.32
CA THR A 64 2.17 3.72 -0.20
C THR A 64 3.63 3.35 -0.47
N THR A 65 4.54 3.73 0.42
CA THR A 65 5.97 3.45 0.29
C THR A 65 6.45 2.58 1.45
N LYS A 66 7.26 1.56 1.12
CA LYS A 66 7.94 0.71 2.09
C LYS A 66 9.41 0.54 1.70
N GLU A 67 10.31 0.81 2.62
CA GLU A 67 11.76 0.82 2.34
C GLU A 67 12.37 -0.59 2.16
N THR A 68 11.84 -1.61 2.86
CA THR A 68 12.29 -2.99 2.70
C THR A 68 11.14 -3.94 2.98
N LEU A 69 10.82 -4.79 2.01
CA LEU A 69 9.77 -5.79 2.14
C LEU A 69 10.39 -7.18 2.22
N LYS A 70 10.32 -7.78 3.41
CA LYS A 70 10.59 -9.20 3.62
C LYS A 70 9.28 -9.92 3.88
N LEU A 71 8.90 -10.79 2.97
CA LEU A 71 7.71 -11.62 3.06
C LEU A 71 8.13 -13.05 3.39
N VAL A 72 7.86 -13.49 4.61
CA VAL A 72 7.83 -14.93 4.94
C VAL A 72 6.49 -15.52 4.51
N LEU A 73 6.36 -16.85 4.53
CA LEU A 73 5.10 -17.51 4.21
C LEU A 73 4.01 -17.11 5.22
N GLY A 74 2.78 -16.89 4.74
CA GLY A 74 1.65 -16.49 5.58
C GLY A 74 1.60 -14.98 5.85
N ASN A 75 1.12 -14.60 7.04
CA ASN A 75 0.89 -13.20 7.40
C ASN A 75 2.20 -12.47 7.76
N ASN A 76 2.39 -11.30 7.18
CA ASN A 76 3.51 -10.40 7.42
C ASN A 76 2.97 -9.04 7.86
N SER A 77 3.38 -8.56 9.04
CA SER A 77 3.07 -7.20 9.48
C SER A 77 4.08 -6.22 8.90
N LEU A 78 3.58 -5.19 8.24
CA LEU A 78 4.35 -4.29 7.38
C LEU A 78 4.09 -2.83 7.75
N ALA A 79 5.08 -2.17 8.33
CA ALA A 79 5.08 -0.70 8.39
C ALA A 79 5.19 -0.11 6.97
N THR A 80 4.36 0.89 6.68
CA THR A 80 4.29 1.64 5.43
C THR A 80 4.03 3.11 5.70
N VAL A 81 4.50 3.97 4.79
CA VAL A 81 4.17 5.40 4.80
C VAL A 81 3.23 5.68 3.63
N ILE A 82 2.09 6.29 3.90
CA ILE A 82 1.12 6.69 2.88
C ILE A 82 1.32 8.17 2.62
N THR A 83 1.67 8.55 1.39
CA THR A 83 1.79 9.95 0.98
C THR A 83 0.53 10.38 0.25
N LEU A 84 -0.14 11.41 0.78
CA LEU A 84 -1.38 11.95 0.24
C LEU A 84 -1.13 13.42 -0.16
N PRO A 85 -1.44 13.80 -1.42
CA PRO A 85 -1.00 15.07 -1.98
C PRO A 85 -1.74 16.29 -1.41
N ASN A 86 -2.90 16.10 -0.79
CA ASN A 86 -3.73 17.19 -0.27
C ASN A 86 -4.79 16.68 0.73
N GLU A 87 -5.49 17.64 1.32
CA GLU A 87 -6.56 17.39 2.29
C GLU A 87 -7.72 16.57 1.70
N SER A 88 -8.07 16.78 0.43
CA SER A 88 -9.14 16.00 -0.22
C SER A 88 -8.78 14.51 -0.31
N ALA A 89 -7.53 14.19 -0.67
CA ALA A 89 -7.02 12.84 -0.69
C ALA A 89 -6.99 12.20 0.72
N TYR A 90 -6.63 12.99 1.75
CA TYR A 90 -6.71 12.54 3.14
C TYR A 90 -8.15 12.21 3.55
N TRP A 91 -9.10 13.11 3.31
CA TRP A 91 -10.52 12.85 3.62
C TRP A 91 -11.04 11.62 2.87
N LYS A 92 -10.71 11.49 1.59
CA LYS A 92 -11.03 10.30 0.79
C LYS A 92 -10.47 9.02 1.37
N LEU A 93 -9.41 9.05 2.16
CA LEU A 93 -8.84 7.87 2.81
C LEU A 93 -9.52 7.54 4.14
N ILE A 94 -9.95 8.56 4.90
CA ILE A 94 -10.48 8.38 6.27
C ILE A 94 -12.01 8.32 6.37
N THR A 95 -12.76 8.88 5.41
CA THR A 95 -14.23 9.03 5.55
C THR A 95 -15.06 7.99 4.81
N THR A 96 -14.56 7.41 3.72
CA THR A 96 -15.40 6.56 2.87
C THR A 96 -15.50 5.11 3.31
N GLY A 97 -14.67 4.64 4.27
CA GLY A 97 -14.66 3.22 4.65
C GLY A 97 -14.55 2.29 3.42
N ASP A 98 -13.92 2.81 2.36
CA ASP A 98 -14.02 2.26 1.03
C ASP A 98 -12.93 1.23 0.79
N THR A 99 -13.19 0.34 -0.16
CA THR A 99 -12.18 -0.58 -0.65
C THR A 99 -11.29 0.17 -1.64
N TYR A 100 -10.04 0.41 -1.26
CA TYR A 100 -9.01 0.96 -2.13
C TYR A 100 -8.30 -0.15 -2.88
N THR A 101 -7.81 0.19 -4.06
CA THR A 101 -6.92 -0.67 -4.84
C THR A 101 -5.48 -0.21 -4.64
N ILE A 102 -4.64 -1.08 -4.09
CA ILE A 102 -3.18 -0.92 -4.05
C ILE A 102 -2.64 -1.57 -5.31
N SER A 103 -2.05 -0.80 -6.21
CA SER A 103 -1.53 -1.33 -7.48
C SER A 103 -0.06 -1.01 -7.69
N GLY A 104 0.66 -2.00 -8.23
CA GLY A 104 1.98 -1.78 -8.80
C GLY A 104 1.94 -0.85 -10.02
N TYR A 105 3.09 -0.27 -10.36
CA TYR A 105 3.29 0.59 -11.53
C TYR A 105 4.75 0.51 -11.99
N ASP A 106 5.05 0.94 -13.22
CA ASP A 106 6.43 0.92 -13.71
C ASP A 106 7.34 1.84 -12.88
N GLY A 107 8.46 1.31 -12.40
CA GLY A 107 9.36 2.00 -11.46
C GLY A 107 8.96 1.91 -9.98
N MET A 108 7.96 1.08 -9.62
CA MET A 108 7.60 0.82 -8.22
C MET A 108 8.72 0.16 -7.39
N ASN A 109 9.59 -0.57 -8.06
CA ASN A 109 10.76 -1.23 -7.52
C ASN A 109 11.86 -1.29 -8.59
N THR A 110 13.12 -1.47 -8.18
CA THR A 110 14.25 -1.56 -9.12
C THR A 110 14.30 -2.90 -9.88
N ASN A 111 13.60 -3.92 -9.37
CA ASN A 111 13.50 -5.24 -9.98
C ASN A 111 12.33 -5.32 -10.98
N ALA A 112 12.66 -5.28 -12.27
CA ALA A 112 11.68 -5.32 -13.36
C ALA A 112 10.78 -6.58 -13.36
N ILE A 113 11.28 -7.73 -12.89
CA ILE A 113 10.48 -8.97 -12.81
C ILE A 113 9.40 -8.83 -11.73
N LEU A 114 9.73 -8.20 -10.60
CA LEU A 114 8.77 -7.92 -9.53
C LEU A 114 7.74 -6.86 -9.97
N ASN A 115 8.16 -5.82 -10.71
CA ASN A 115 7.25 -4.82 -11.28
C ASN A 115 6.17 -5.47 -12.18
N MET A 116 6.55 -6.49 -12.94
CA MET A 116 5.62 -7.24 -13.81
C MET A 116 4.75 -8.25 -13.05
N GLY A 117 5.21 -8.73 -11.89
CA GLY A 117 4.56 -9.80 -11.13
C GLY A 117 3.59 -9.32 -10.05
N MET A 118 3.73 -8.08 -9.58
CA MET A 118 2.90 -7.53 -8.52
C MET A 118 1.56 -7.04 -9.06
N THR A 119 0.50 -7.75 -8.67
CA THR A 119 -0.87 -7.47 -9.09
C THR A 119 -1.51 -6.35 -8.27
N ALA A 120 -2.67 -5.88 -8.71
CA ALA A 120 -3.49 -4.97 -7.92
C ALA A 120 -4.24 -5.75 -6.82
N TYR A 121 -4.29 -5.18 -5.61
CA TYR A 121 -4.98 -5.76 -4.45
C TYR A 121 -6.01 -4.79 -3.91
N ARG A 122 -7.12 -5.32 -3.39
CA ARG A 122 -8.19 -4.53 -2.79
C ARG A 122 -8.12 -4.63 -1.26
N THR A 123 -8.19 -3.48 -0.58
CA THR A 123 -8.16 -3.43 0.88
C THR A 123 -8.94 -2.25 1.42
N GLN A 124 -9.48 -2.40 2.63
CA GLN A 124 -10.02 -1.27 3.39
C GLN A 124 -8.92 -0.71 4.28
N ILE A 125 -8.74 0.60 4.23
CA ILE A 125 -7.76 1.33 5.04
C ILE A 125 -8.55 2.22 6.01
N TYR A 126 -8.21 2.16 7.30
CA TYR A 126 -8.91 2.89 8.35
C TYR A 126 -7.94 3.79 9.10
N ILE A 127 -7.64 4.96 8.56
CA ILE A 127 -6.81 5.95 9.24
C ILE A 127 -7.71 6.78 10.17
N LEU A 128 -7.27 6.96 11.40
CA LEU A 128 -7.97 7.77 12.40
C LEU A 128 -7.90 9.24 12.01
N LYS A 129 -9.03 9.93 12.22
CA LYS A 129 -9.09 11.38 12.15
C LYS A 129 -8.39 11.94 13.38
N GLU A 130 -7.37 12.78 13.18
CA GLU A 130 -6.83 13.65 14.24
C GLU A 130 -7.66 14.92 14.40
#